data_AF-A0A9R4-F1
#
_entry.id   AF-A0A9R4-F1
#
_cell.length_a   1.000
_cell.length_b   1.000
_cell.length_c   1.000
_cell.angle_alpha   90.00
_cell.angle_beta   90.00
_cell.angle_gamma   90.00
#
_symmetry.space_group_name_H-M   'P 1'
#
loop_
_entity.id
_entity.type
_entity.pdbx_description
1 polymer ?
#
loop_
_entity_poly.entity_id
_entity_poly.type
_entity_poly.pdbx_seq_one_letter_code
_entity_poly.pdbx_strand_id
1 'polypeptide(L)'
;MDQLKKDVNEIVGLDILIKAADYIETCENEKRHRESDHGYASTYRYIDDNEPLHKRVKITKKNQSRTSHNELEKNRRAHLRNCLDNLKAIVPLGQDASRHTTLGLLNKATSLIEDLERQQKIYNKQKSDLSNHNEQLKHLLLGLELSSRIRHDSTNSIGLSDLSTDSDKEEIIDVTECSSSGDELIQELIGMKTMPAEMVIMS
;
A
#
# COMPACT_ATOMS: atom_id res chain seq x y z
N MET A 1 55.15 8.91 56.37
CA MET A 1 55.00 8.89 54.90
C MET A 1 53.53 8.85 54.49
N ASP A 2 52.68 8.13 55.22
CA ASP A 2 51.26 7.98 54.84
C ASP A 2 50.41 9.24 55.06
N GLN A 3 50.73 10.05 56.08
CA GLN A 3 50.05 11.33 56.30
C GLN A 3 50.31 12.33 55.17
N LEU A 4 51.57 12.44 54.69
CA LEU A 4 51.91 13.30 53.56
C LEU A 4 51.17 12.91 52.27
N LYS A 5 50.97 11.61 52.03
CA LYS A 5 50.22 11.13 50.85
C LYS A 5 48.73 11.46 50.95
N LYS A 6 48.18 11.42 52.17
CA LYS A 6 46.80 11.82 52.44
C LYS A 6 46.60 13.31 52.17
N ASP A 7 47.50 14.15 52.69
CA ASP A 7 47.43 15.60 52.54
C ASP A 7 47.61 16.02 51.06
N VAL A 8 48.49 15.35 50.30
CA VAL A 8 48.65 15.58 48.85
C VAL A 8 47.40 15.14 48.07
N ASN A 9 46.78 14.01 48.41
CA ASN A 9 45.54 13.58 47.78
C ASN A 9 44.36 14.50 48.12
N GLU A 10 44.36 15.09 49.32
CA GLU A 10 43.35 16.07 49.74
C GLU A 10 43.52 17.38 48.97
N ILE A 11 44.75 17.85 48.75
CA ILE A 11 45.06 19.01 47.90
C ILE A 11 44.64 18.75 46.45
N VAL A 12 45.00 17.60 45.88
CA VAL A 12 44.61 17.23 44.50
C VAL A 12 43.09 17.09 44.39
N GLY A 13 42.41 16.58 45.43
CA GLY A 13 40.96 16.51 45.49
C GLY A 13 40.29 17.89 45.53
N LEU A 14 40.88 18.85 46.25
CA LEU A 14 40.41 20.23 46.30
C LEU A 14 40.57 20.94 44.95
N ASP A 15 41.70 20.76 44.26
CA ASP A 15 41.91 21.33 42.93
C ASP A 15 40.90 20.80 41.89
N ILE A 16 40.57 19.51 41.97
CA ILE A 16 39.54 18.89 41.13
C ILE A 16 38.16 19.47 41.46
N LEU A 17 37.85 19.65 42.75
CA LEU A 17 36.59 20.21 43.20
C LEU A 17 36.41 21.68 42.79
N ILE A 18 37.48 22.49 42.87
CA ILE A 18 37.50 23.88 42.40
C ILE A 18 37.26 23.94 40.89
N LYS A 19 37.98 23.12 40.10
CA LYS A 19 37.76 23.04 38.65
C LYS A 19 36.35 22.59 38.28
N ALA A 20 35.77 21.67 39.06
CA ALA A 20 34.39 21.23 38.86
C ALA A 20 33.38 22.35 39.21
N ALA A 21 33.66 23.14 40.25
CA ALA A 21 32.83 24.29 40.63
C ALA A 21 32.84 25.37 39.53
N ASP A 22 34.02 25.72 38.99
CA ASP A 22 34.15 26.65 37.87
C ASP A 22 33.44 26.12 36.60
N TYR A 23 33.48 24.80 36.37
CA TYR A 23 32.76 24.18 35.24
C TYR A 23 31.24 24.24 35.42
N ILE A 24 30.73 24.03 36.64
CA ILE A 24 29.30 24.19 36.94
C ILE A 24 28.90 25.64 36.77
N GLU A 25 29.68 26.61 37.27
CA GLU A 25 29.40 28.03 37.12
C GLU A 25 29.37 28.45 35.64
N THR A 26 30.34 28.01 34.84
CA THR A 26 30.39 28.30 33.41
C THR A 26 29.24 27.63 32.65
N CYS A 27 28.86 26.40 32.98
CA CYS A 27 27.70 25.71 32.41
C CYS A 27 26.37 26.37 32.82
N GLU A 28 26.25 26.82 34.07
CA GLU A 28 25.09 27.57 34.56
C GLU A 28 24.99 28.92 33.86
N ASN A 29 26.12 29.62 33.68
CA ASN A 29 26.19 30.87 32.91
C ASN A 29 25.81 30.64 31.45
N GLU A 30 26.28 29.58 30.83
CA GLU A 30 25.94 29.23 29.44
C GLU A 30 24.46 28.88 29.32
N LYS A 31 23.90 28.18 30.32
CA LYS A 31 22.46 27.91 30.39
C LYS A 31 21.66 29.21 30.57
N ARG A 32 22.10 30.12 31.44
CA ARG A 32 21.52 31.46 31.62
C ARG A 32 21.61 32.29 30.34
N HIS A 33 22.71 32.20 29.60
CA HIS A 33 22.89 32.89 28.30
C HIS A 33 21.96 32.32 27.22
N ARG A 34 21.82 30.99 27.15
CA ARG A 34 20.85 30.34 26.24
C ARG A 34 19.40 30.67 26.63
N GLU A 35 19.12 30.81 27.92
CA GLU A 35 17.82 31.26 28.45
C GLU A 35 17.58 32.76 28.19
N SER A 36 18.62 33.61 28.19
CA SER A 36 18.50 35.05 27.90
C SER A 36 18.33 35.35 26.41
N ASP A 37 18.83 34.48 25.53
CA ASP A 37 18.61 34.58 24.08
C ASP A 37 17.22 34.07 23.65
N HIS A 38 16.51 33.35 24.55
CA HIS A 38 15.08 33.10 24.41
C HIS A 38 14.29 34.32 24.89
N GLY A 39 14.39 35.39 24.10
CA GLY A 39 13.54 36.57 24.23
C GLY A 39 12.07 36.16 24.28
N TYR A 40 11.36 36.64 25.30
CA TYR A 40 9.97 36.35 25.68
C TYR A 40 9.74 35.23 26.72
N ALA A 41 10.40 35.27 27.89
CA ALA A 41 9.70 35.06 29.18
C ALA A 41 10.67 35.08 30.38
N SER A 42 10.90 36.24 30.98
CA SER A 42 11.13 36.31 32.43
C SER A 42 10.67 37.66 32.95
N THR A 43 9.43 37.71 33.42
CA THR A 43 9.01 38.75 34.34
C THR A 43 9.50 38.31 35.73
N TYR A 44 10.66 38.79 36.14
CA TYR A 44 11.10 38.63 37.52
C TYR A 44 10.16 39.47 38.39
N ARG A 45 9.20 38.81 39.04
CA ARG A 45 8.37 39.42 40.08
C ARG A 45 9.22 39.49 41.34
N TYR A 46 9.33 40.70 41.88
CA TYR A 46 9.76 40.94 43.25
C TYR A 46 8.92 40.04 44.17
N ILE A 47 9.56 39.11 44.89
CA ILE A 47 8.90 38.36 45.95
C ILE A 47 9.03 39.20 47.21
N ASP A 48 7.91 39.74 47.66
CA ASP A 48 7.72 40.24 49.02
C ASP A 48 7.31 39.05 49.90
N ASP A 49 7.99 38.86 51.03
CA ASP A 49 7.99 37.66 51.87
C ASP A 49 6.74 37.52 52.77
N ASN A 50 5.54 37.80 52.27
CA ASN A 50 4.31 37.74 53.07
C ASN A 50 3.06 37.20 52.34
N GLU A 51 3.13 36.09 51.58
CA GLU A 51 1.89 35.39 51.15
C GLU A 51 2.09 33.87 50.90
N PRO A 52 1.11 33.00 51.24
CA PRO A 52 1.28 31.56 51.30
C PRO A 52 1.40 30.88 49.93
N LEU A 53 2.26 29.86 49.90
CA LEU A 53 2.49 28.92 48.80
C LEU A 53 1.19 28.31 48.25
N HIS A 54 0.63 28.86 47.18
CA HIS A 54 -0.23 28.08 46.27
C HIS A 54 -0.21 28.64 44.84
N LYS A 55 0.72 28.16 44.01
CA LYS A 55 0.50 28.04 42.55
C LYS A 55 1.33 26.89 41.97
N ARG A 56 0.81 25.71 42.28
CA ARG A 56 1.02 24.41 41.66
C ARG A 56 1.40 24.50 40.17
N VAL A 57 2.59 24.00 39.86
CA VAL A 57 3.08 23.61 38.54
C VAL A 57 1.98 22.85 37.76
N LYS A 58 1.27 23.54 36.87
CA LYS A 58 0.27 22.95 35.95
C LYS A 58 0.59 23.22 34.47
N ILE A 59 1.78 23.74 34.16
CA ILE A 59 2.13 24.14 32.78
C ILE A 59 2.83 23.00 32.03
N THR A 60 3.51 22.08 32.72
CA THR A 60 4.30 21.00 32.10
C THR A 60 3.48 19.89 31.44
N LYS A 61 2.29 19.57 31.98
CA LYS A 61 1.40 18.52 31.39
C LYS A 61 0.76 18.91 30.07
N LYS A 62 0.54 20.21 29.80
CA LYS A 62 -0.03 20.67 28.53
C LYS A 62 0.97 20.55 27.37
N ASN A 63 2.26 20.73 27.62
CA ASN A 63 3.27 20.70 26.57
C ASN A 63 3.55 19.27 26.08
N GLN A 64 3.61 18.27 26.97
CA GLN A 64 3.72 16.86 26.57
C GLN A 64 2.51 16.37 25.74
N SER A 65 1.29 16.85 26.04
CA SER A 65 0.11 16.52 25.26
C SER A 65 0.17 17.09 23.83
N ARG A 66 0.70 18.32 23.68
CA ARG A 66 0.85 18.97 22.36
C ARG A 66 1.93 18.29 21.51
N THR A 67 3.06 17.90 22.10
CA THR A 67 4.13 17.20 21.37
C THR A 67 3.68 15.80 20.97
N SER A 68 3.03 15.05 21.86
CA SER A 68 2.44 13.74 21.56
C SER A 68 1.40 13.83 20.42
N HIS A 69 0.50 14.82 20.47
CA HIS A 69 -0.46 15.07 19.40
C HIS A 69 0.21 15.35 18.04
N ASN A 70 1.27 16.17 18.02
CA ASN A 70 1.99 16.50 16.79
C ASN A 70 2.68 15.28 16.19
N GLU A 71 3.27 14.41 17.00
CA GLU A 71 3.89 13.18 16.53
C GLU A 71 2.85 12.21 15.95
N LEU A 72 1.68 12.08 16.61
CA LEU A 72 0.58 11.29 16.08
C LEU A 72 0.07 11.84 14.74
N GLU A 73 -0.10 13.15 14.62
CA GLU A 73 -0.56 13.76 13.36
C GLU A 73 0.50 13.65 12.24
N LYS A 74 1.79 13.75 12.56
CA LYS A 74 2.88 13.48 11.61
C LYS A 74 2.82 12.04 11.11
N ASN A 75 2.68 11.07 12.01
CA ASN A 75 2.56 9.67 11.65
C ASN A 75 1.32 9.41 10.78
N ARG A 76 0.17 9.97 11.16
CA ARG A 76 -1.07 9.89 10.38
C ARG A 76 -0.88 10.46 8.97
N ARG A 77 -0.21 11.60 8.83
CA ARG A 77 0.10 12.21 7.52
C ARG A 77 1.07 11.38 6.69
N ALA A 78 2.08 10.77 7.31
CA ALA A 78 3.00 9.86 6.63
C ALA A 78 2.25 8.63 6.10
N HIS A 79 1.38 8.03 6.91
CA HIS A 79 0.57 6.89 6.50
C HIS A 79 -0.38 7.25 5.35
N LEU A 80 -1.02 8.42 5.39
CA LEU A 80 -1.86 8.90 4.30
C LEU A 80 -1.08 9.05 2.98
N ARG A 81 0.14 9.61 3.03
CA ARG A 81 1.00 9.72 1.84
C ARG A 81 1.30 8.34 1.26
N ASN A 82 1.68 7.38 2.10
CA ASN A 82 1.94 6.01 1.67
C ASN A 82 0.70 5.38 1.00
N CYS A 83 -0.50 5.57 1.57
CA CYS A 83 -1.73 5.07 0.95
C CYS A 83 -1.98 5.70 -0.43
N LEU A 84 -1.74 7.01 -0.57
CA LEU A 84 -1.90 7.70 -1.86
C LEU A 84 -0.85 7.24 -2.88
N ASP A 85 0.39 7.02 -2.47
CA ASP A 85 1.45 6.55 -3.36
C ASP A 85 1.21 5.12 -3.84
N ASN A 86 0.72 4.24 -2.96
CA ASN A 86 0.26 2.91 -3.35
C ASN A 86 -0.92 2.98 -4.34
N LEU A 87 -1.85 3.92 -4.15
CA LEU A 87 -2.97 4.11 -5.07
C LEU A 87 -2.49 4.61 -6.44
N LYS A 88 -1.50 5.51 -6.50
CA LYS A 88 -0.90 5.97 -7.78
C LYS A 88 -0.23 4.84 -8.56
N ALA A 89 0.29 3.81 -7.90
CA ALA A 89 0.91 2.67 -8.57
C ALA A 89 -0.11 1.80 -9.33
N ILE A 90 -1.37 1.80 -8.89
CA ILE A 90 -2.44 0.97 -9.46
C ILE A 90 -3.26 1.78 -10.49
N VAL A 91 -3.47 3.07 -10.22
CA VAL A 91 -4.27 3.92 -11.11
C VAL A 91 -3.42 4.33 -12.32
N PRO A 92 -3.91 4.14 -13.57
CA PRO A 92 -3.20 4.58 -14.76
C PRO A 92 -3.29 6.11 -14.88
N LEU A 93 -2.31 6.81 -14.30
CA LEU A 93 -2.28 8.28 -14.26
C LEU A 93 -1.64 8.93 -15.49
N GLY A 94 -0.96 8.15 -16.33
CA GLY A 94 -0.25 8.65 -17.52
C GLY A 94 0.87 9.63 -17.17
N GLN A 95 1.13 10.58 -18.06
CA GLN A 95 2.16 11.63 -17.90
C GLN A 95 1.92 12.58 -16.70
N ASP A 96 0.73 12.55 -16.09
CA ASP A 96 0.34 13.42 -14.97
C ASP A 96 0.60 12.80 -13.58
N ALA A 97 1.27 11.64 -13.51
CA ALA A 97 1.49 10.90 -12.26
C ALA A 97 2.17 11.74 -11.15
N SER A 98 3.05 12.68 -11.52
CA SER A 98 3.79 13.54 -10.58
C SER A 98 2.99 14.76 -10.09
N ARG A 99 2.03 15.26 -10.88
CA ARG A 99 1.29 16.52 -10.60
C ARG A 99 -0.16 16.33 -10.15
N HIS A 100 -0.62 15.09 -10.04
CA HIS A 100 -2.03 14.85 -9.73
C HIS A 100 -2.40 15.41 -8.32
N THR A 101 -3.61 15.96 -8.19
CA THR A 101 -4.20 16.39 -6.91
C THR A 101 -4.96 15.25 -6.22
N THR A 102 -5.00 15.15 -4.89
CA THR A 102 -5.68 14.05 -4.17
C THR A 102 -7.07 13.74 -4.72
N LEU A 103 -7.89 14.77 -4.96
CA LEU A 103 -9.22 14.61 -5.54
C LEU A 103 -9.18 14.00 -6.95
N GLY A 104 -8.26 14.45 -7.81
CA GLY A 104 -8.12 13.92 -9.17
C GLY A 104 -7.74 12.44 -9.20
N LEU A 105 -6.92 11.95 -8.26
CA LEU A 105 -6.62 10.52 -8.15
C LEU A 105 -7.82 9.73 -7.66
N LEU A 106 -8.54 10.23 -6.66
CA LEU A 106 -9.73 9.54 -6.16
C LEU A 106 -10.79 9.42 -7.26
N ASN A 107 -11.04 10.49 -8.03
CA ASN A 107 -11.98 10.44 -9.16
C ASN A 107 -11.53 9.46 -10.25
N LYS A 108 -10.24 9.46 -10.62
CA LYS A 108 -9.69 8.50 -11.60
C LYS A 108 -9.77 7.05 -11.09
N ALA A 109 -9.50 6.81 -9.81
CA ALA A 109 -9.63 5.50 -9.19
C ALA A 109 -11.07 4.99 -9.23
N THR A 110 -12.04 5.85 -8.91
CA THR A 110 -13.46 5.52 -9.00
C THR A 110 -13.85 5.16 -10.44
N SER A 111 -13.45 5.98 -11.42
CA SER A 111 -13.71 5.70 -12.84
C SER A 111 -13.08 4.39 -13.30
N LEU A 112 -11.87 4.07 -12.82
CA LEU A 112 -11.20 2.81 -13.15
C LEU A 112 -12.00 1.61 -12.63
N ILE A 113 -12.53 1.68 -11.41
CA ILE A 113 -13.38 0.62 -10.85
C ILE A 113 -14.62 0.43 -11.73
N GLU A 114 -15.31 1.51 -12.06
CA GLU A 114 -16.51 1.46 -12.91
C GLU A 114 -16.23 0.87 -14.30
N ASP A 115 -15.10 1.23 -14.90
CA ASP A 115 -14.70 0.71 -16.21
C ASP A 115 -14.31 -0.77 -16.14
N LEU A 116 -13.60 -1.20 -15.09
CA LEU A 116 -13.25 -2.60 -14.85
C LEU A 116 -14.50 -3.44 -14.63
N GLU A 117 -15.47 -2.96 -13.85
CA GLU A 117 -16.75 -3.64 -13.64
C GLU A 117 -17.54 -3.79 -14.94
N ARG A 118 -17.56 -2.75 -15.78
CA ARG A 118 -18.18 -2.80 -17.11
C ARG A 118 -17.51 -3.85 -18.00
N GLN A 119 -16.18 -3.86 -18.04
CA GLN A 119 -15.40 -4.84 -18.82
C GLN A 119 -15.65 -6.26 -18.32
N GLN A 120 -15.63 -6.47 -17.01
CA GLN A 120 -15.90 -7.76 -16.39
C GLN A 120 -17.29 -8.28 -16.77
N LYS A 121 -18.31 -7.41 -16.80
CA LYS A 121 -19.67 -7.78 -17.24
C LYS A 121 -19.70 -8.25 -18.70
N ILE A 122 -19.00 -7.53 -19.58
CA ILE A 122 -18.91 -7.89 -21.02
C ILE A 122 -18.18 -9.22 -21.18
N TYR A 123 -17.02 -9.37 -20.53
CA TYR A 123 -16.23 -10.59 -20.57
C TYR A 123 -17.02 -11.80 -20.05
N ASN A 124 -17.73 -11.65 -18.93
CA ASN A 124 -18.58 -12.72 -18.38
C ASN A 124 -19.69 -13.13 -19.35
N LYS A 125 -20.30 -12.17 -20.05
CA LYS A 125 -21.29 -12.47 -21.08
C LYS A 125 -20.66 -13.27 -22.22
N GLN A 126 -19.52 -12.82 -22.75
CA GLN A 126 -18.81 -13.53 -23.82
C GLN A 126 -18.41 -14.95 -23.41
N LYS A 127 -17.91 -15.11 -22.18
CA LYS A 127 -17.58 -16.42 -21.61
C LYS A 127 -18.81 -17.32 -21.52
N SER A 128 -19.94 -16.80 -21.04
CA SER A 128 -21.20 -17.55 -20.99
C SER A 128 -21.68 -17.95 -22.38
N ASP A 129 -21.63 -17.04 -23.35
CA ASP A 129 -22.05 -17.32 -24.72
C ASP A 129 -21.19 -18.46 -25.29
N LEU A 130 -19.86 -18.37 -25.15
CA LEU A 130 -18.94 -19.43 -25.59
C LEU A 130 -19.18 -20.76 -24.88
N SER A 131 -19.43 -20.75 -23.56
CA SER A 131 -19.75 -21.97 -22.80
C SER A 131 -21.02 -22.64 -23.35
N ASN A 132 -22.08 -21.87 -23.58
CA ASN A 132 -23.33 -22.37 -24.12
C ASN A 132 -23.15 -22.97 -25.53
N HIS A 133 -22.38 -22.30 -26.41
CA HIS A 133 -22.09 -22.85 -27.73
C HIS A 133 -21.27 -24.15 -27.65
N ASN A 134 -20.29 -24.21 -26.74
CA ASN A 134 -19.48 -25.40 -26.54
C ASN A 134 -20.33 -26.59 -26.05
N GLU A 135 -21.23 -26.35 -25.10
CA GLU A 135 -22.19 -27.36 -24.63
C GLU A 135 -23.11 -27.84 -25.75
N GLN A 136 -23.65 -26.93 -26.56
CA GLN A 136 -24.46 -27.29 -27.73
C GLN A 136 -23.69 -28.17 -28.72
N LEU A 137 -22.44 -27.81 -29.04
CA LEU A 137 -21.58 -28.60 -29.92
C LEU A 137 -21.30 -29.99 -29.36
N LYS A 138 -21.05 -30.10 -28.04
CA LYS A 138 -20.87 -31.39 -27.36
C LYS A 138 -22.12 -32.27 -27.46
N HIS A 139 -23.31 -31.71 -27.25
CA HIS A 139 -24.56 -32.44 -27.42
C HIS A 139 -24.78 -32.91 -28.86
N LEU A 140 -24.47 -32.08 -29.86
CA LEU A 140 -24.56 -32.45 -31.27
C LEU A 140 -23.58 -33.58 -31.61
N LEU A 141 -22.34 -33.50 -31.12
CA LEU A 141 -21.32 -34.52 -31.31
C LEU A 141 -21.78 -35.86 -30.71
N LEU A 142 -22.28 -35.85 -29.47
CA LEU A 142 -22.82 -37.04 -28.82
C LEU A 142 -23.97 -37.67 -29.61
N GLY A 143 -24.88 -36.85 -30.14
CA GLY A 143 -25.98 -37.32 -30.99
C GLY A 143 -25.51 -37.95 -32.30
N LEU A 144 -24.50 -37.35 -32.95
CA LEU A 144 -23.89 -37.91 -34.15
C LEU A 144 -23.17 -39.23 -33.86
N GLU A 145 -22.43 -39.31 -32.75
CA GLU A 145 -21.74 -40.52 -32.32
C GLU A 145 -22.73 -41.67 -32.05
N LEU A 146 -23.81 -41.42 -31.31
CA LEU A 146 -24.88 -42.39 -31.11
C LEU A 146 -25.48 -42.85 -32.44
N SER A 147 -25.79 -41.91 -33.33
CA SER A 147 -26.37 -42.23 -34.65
C SER A 147 -25.41 -43.07 -35.51
N SER A 148 -24.11 -42.82 -35.39
CA SER A 148 -23.06 -43.57 -36.11
C SER A 148 -22.95 -45.00 -35.60
N ARG A 149 -22.98 -45.20 -34.28
CA ARG A 149 -22.99 -46.53 -33.64
C ARG A 149 -24.21 -47.36 -34.06
N ILE A 150 -25.41 -46.76 -34.04
CA ILE A 150 -26.66 -47.42 -34.49
C ILE A 150 -26.57 -47.85 -35.97
N ARG A 151 -25.99 -47.01 -36.84
CA ARG A 151 -25.78 -47.34 -38.26
C ARG A 151 -24.77 -48.47 -38.47
N HIS A 152 -23.70 -48.51 -37.67
CA HIS A 152 -22.69 -49.56 -37.77
C HIS A 152 -23.23 -50.93 -37.32
N ASP A 153 -24.08 -50.97 -36.29
CA ASP A 153 -24.74 -52.21 -35.83
C ASP A 153 -25.74 -52.77 -36.85
N SER A 154 -26.35 -51.91 -37.68
CA SER A 154 -27.31 -52.35 -38.72
C SER A 154 -26.65 -52.81 -40.01
N THR A 155 -25.33 -52.61 -40.19
CA THR A 155 -24.55 -53.23 -41.28
C THR A 155 -23.79 -54.48 -40.85
N ASN A 156 -23.67 -54.74 -39.55
CA ASN A 156 -22.96 -55.93 -39.02
C ASN A 156 -23.91 -57.06 -38.58
N SER A 157 -25.19 -57.01 -38.93
CA SER A 157 -26.12 -58.13 -38.77
C SER A 157 -25.93 -59.18 -39.88
N ILE A 158 -24.71 -59.68 -40.03
CA ILE A 158 -24.43 -61.06 -40.42
C ILE A 158 -23.58 -61.65 -39.30
N GLY A 159 -24.27 -62.11 -38.26
CA GLY A 159 -23.70 -62.93 -37.18
C GLY A 159 -22.91 -62.16 -36.12
N LEU A 160 -23.50 -62.01 -34.94
CA LEU A 160 -23.12 -62.80 -33.76
C LEU A 160 -23.91 -62.32 -32.55
N SER A 161 -24.55 -63.27 -31.90
CA SER A 161 -25.22 -63.13 -30.62
C SER A 161 -24.19 -62.90 -29.50
N ASP A 162 -24.65 -62.26 -28.43
CA ASP A 162 -24.16 -62.44 -27.06
C ASP A 162 -22.82 -61.75 -26.71
N LEU A 163 -22.88 -60.61 -26.03
CA LEU A 163 -22.23 -60.42 -24.72
C LEU A 163 -22.63 -59.08 -24.06
N SER A 164 -23.26 -59.19 -22.91
CA SER A 164 -23.27 -58.17 -21.85
C SER A 164 -21.83 -57.82 -21.47
N THR A 165 -21.46 -56.54 -21.49
CA THR A 165 -20.30 -56.06 -20.71
C THR A 165 -20.44 -54.59 -20.33
N ASP A 166 -20.81 -54.41 -19.07
CA ASP A 166 -20.52 -53.28 -18.20
C ASP A 166 -19.06 -52.82 -18.33
N SER A 167 -18.81 -51.55 -18.67
CA SER A 167 -17.46 -50.97 -18.62
C SER A 167 -17.50 -49.44 -18.61
N ASP A 168 -17.71 -48.90 -17.41
CA ASP A 168 -17.32 -47.54 -17.04
C ASP A 168 -15.84 -47.29 -17.34
N LYS A 169 -15.55 -46.56 -18.42
CA LYS A 169 -14.23 -45.95 -18.65
C LYS A 169 -14.42 -44.53 -19.19
N GLU A 170 -14.47 -43.59 -18.26
CA GLU A 170 -14.23 -42.16 -18.48
C GLU A 170 -12.79 -41.98 -18.98
N GLU A 171 -12.60 -41.83 -20.28
CA GLU A 171 -11.35 -41.36 -20.86
C GLU A 171 -11.34 -39.82 -20.80
N ILE A 172 -10.74 -39.30 -19.73
CA ILE A 172 -10.50 -37.86 -19.55
C ILE A 172 -9.46 -37.45 -20.61
N ILE A 173 -9.92 -36.83 -21.70
CA ILE A 173 -9.05 -36.15 -22.65
C ILE A 173 -8.50 -34.91 -21.93
N ASP A 174 -7.27 -35.04 -21.41
CA ASP A 174 -6.48 -33.94 -20.90
C ASP A 174 -6.19 -32.97 -22.05
N VAL A 175 -6.96 -31.90 -22.13
CA VAL A 175 -6.68 -30.77 -23.02
C VAL A 175 -5.51 -30.03 -22.39
N THR A 176 -4.31 -30.49 -22.73
CA THR A 176 -3.06 -29.81 -22.39
C THR A 176 -3.15 -28.35 -22.78
N GLU A 177 -3.06 -27.54 -21.74
CA GLU A 177 -2.95 -26.10 -21.67
C GLU A 177 -1.98 -25.53 -22.72
N CYS A 178 -2.50 -24.94 -23.80
CA CYS A 178 -1.73 -24.10 -24.70
C CYS A 178 -1.74 -22.66 -24.16
N SER A 179 -0.94 -22.43 -23.11
CA SER A 179 -0.68 -21.10 -22.56
C SER A 179 0.39 -20.40 -23.42
N SER A 180 -0.01 -19.78 -24.53
CA SER A 180 0.76 -18.71 -25.20
C SER A 180 -0.04 -18.09 -26.33
N SER A 181 -0.92 -17.11 -26.04
CA SER A 181 -1.43 -16.18 -27.06
C SER A 181 -2.24 -15.00 -26.48
N GLY A 182 -2.55 -15.01 -25.18
CA GLY A 182 -3.38 -13.98 -24.55
C GLY A 182 -2.67 -12.65 -24.29
N ASP A 183 -1.35 -12.66 -24.13
CA ASP A 183 -0.60 -11.48 -23.68
C ASP A 183 -0.27 -10.50 -24.81
N GLU A 184 -0.32 -10.93 -26.07
CA GLU A 184 -0.05 -10.05 -27.23
C GLU A 184 -1.25 -9.17 -27.61
N LEU A 185 -2.49 -9.67 -27.44
CA LEU A 185 -3.71 -8.94 -27.82
C LEU A 185 -4.03 -7.77 -26.89
N ILE A 186 -3.51 -7.78 -25.65
CA ILE A 186 -3.74 -6.72 -24.68
C ILE A 186 -2.93 -5.46 -25.06
N GLN A 187 -1.74 -5.61 -25.66
CA GLN A 187 -0.95 -4.45 -26.12
C GLN A 187 -1.54 -3.81 -27.39
N GLU A 188 -2.10 -4.61 -28.29
CA GLU A 188 -2.71 -4.10 -29.53
C GLU A 188 -3.99 -3.29 -29.25
N LEU A 189 -4.82 -3.74 -28.31
CA LEU A 189 -6.08 -3.07 -27.95
C LEU A 189 -5.87 -1.72 -27.23
N ILE A 190 -4.75 -1.56 -26.51
CA ILE A 190 -4.36 -0.30 -25.86
C ILE A 190 -3.73 0.67 -26.89
N GLY A 191 -3.00 0.17 -27.88
CA GLY A 191 -2.34 0.97 -28.92
C GLY A 191 -3.29 1.58 -29.97
N MET A 192 -4.42 0.94 -30.28
CA MET A 192 -5.33 1.43 -31.33
C MET A 192 -6.23 2.61 -30.91
N LYS A 193 -6.27 2.98 -29.62
CA LYS A 193 -7.19 4.04 -29.13
C LYS A 193 -6.57 5.43 -29.03
N THR A 194 -5.34 5.65 -29.51
CA THR A 194 -4.71 6.99 -29.58
C THR A 194 -4.46 7.39 -31.03
N MET A 195 -5.44 8.00 -31.69
CA MET A 195 -5.20 8.80 -32.90
C MET A 195 -4.85 10.23 -32.47
N PRO A 196 -3.71 10.81 -32.88
CA PRO A 196 -3.40 12.21 -32.59
C PRO A 196 -4.38 13.12 -33.32
N ALA A 197 -5.02 14.01 -32.56
CA ALA A 197 -5.86 15.07 -33.08
C ALA A 197 -4.99 16.20 -33.67
N GLU A 198 -4.34 15.96 -34.82
CA GLU A 198 -3.75 17.00 -35.65
C GLU A 198 -3.93 16.65 -37.13
N MET A 199 -5.11 16.93 -37.68
CA MET A 199 -5.25 17.24 -39.10
C MET A 199 -6.53 18.05 -39.33
N VAL A 200 -6.54 19.29 -38.86
CA VAL A 200 -7.40 20.34 -39.44
C VAL A 200 -6.47 21.40 -39.99
N ILE A 201 -5.96 21.14 -41.19
CA ILE A 201 -5.33 22.15 -42.05
C ILE A 201 -6.19 22.25 -43.31
N MET A 202 -6.61 23.49 -43.59
CA MET A 202 -7.02 24.06 -44.89
C MET A 202 -8.14 23.36 -45.68
N SER A 203 -9.31 24.01 -45.73
CA SER A 203 -9.78 24.77 -46.92
C SER A 203 -10.95 25.65 -46.53
#